data_AF-Q2S096-F1
#
_entry.id   AF-Q2S096-F1
#
_cell.length_a   1.000
_cell.length_b   1.000
_cell.length_c   1.000
_cell.angle_alpha   90.00
_cell.angle_beta   90.00
_cell.angle_gamma   90.00
#
_symmetry.space_group_name_H-M   'P 1'
#
loop_
_entity.id
_entity.type
_entity.pdbx_description
1 polymer ?
#
loop_
_entity_poly.entity_id
_entity_poly.type
_entity_poly.pdbx_seq_one_letter_code
_entity_poly.pdbx_strand_id
1 'polypeptide(L)'
;MRGLCRILVLGVLGLVLLRPAAAQPQTDTTLTWRSYSRTGTVQVQVYPGPPDDEEEHTIVLRELAENEGPSTVDDLQYLADLVGRQLGMDPTRAYWVLHWGGFSFRGADPDADKALFLRATFNRTQSNTLSSPYWSVISETDVRELTDRRWRE
;
A
#
# COMPACT_ATOMS: atom_id res chain seq x y z
N MET A 1 7.72 51.97 5.80
CA MET A 1 8.34 50.69 6.23
C MET A 1 7.34 49.59 6.65
N ARG A 2 6.16 49.89 7.22
CA ARG A 2 5.19 48.84 7.65
C ARG A 2 4.50 48.06 6.51
N GLY A 3 4.38 48.63 5.32
CA GLY A 3 3.74 47.98 4.16
C GLY A 3 4.59 46.88 3.50
N LEU A 4 5.91 47.10 3.39
CA LEU A 4 6.86 46.12 2.84
C LEU A 4 6.93 44.83 3.66
N CYS A 5 6.85 44.94 4.98
CA CYS A 5 6.89 43.79 5.88
C CYS A 5 5.65 42.88 5.72
N ARG A 6 4.46 43.46 5.46
CA ARG A 6 3.22 42.69 5.21
C ARG A 6 3.25 41.95 3.87
N ILE A 7 3.79 42.58 2.82
CA ILE A 7 3.93 41.95 1.50
C ILE A 7 4.92 40.78 1.57
N LEU A 8 6.01 40.94 2.32
CA LEU A 8 7.02 39.90 2.50
C LEU A 8 6.47 38.70 3.30
N VAL A 9 5.69 38.95 4.34
CA VAL A 9 5.00 37.88 5.10
C VAL A 9 3.97 37.14 4.23
N LEU A 10 3.17 37.86 3.43
CA LEU A 10 2.20 37.22 2.52
C LEU A 10 2.89 36.44 1.40
N GLY A 11 4.01 36.95 0.87
CA GLY A 11 4.83 36.27 -0.14
C GLY A 11 5.45 34.97 0.39
N VAL A 12 5.97 34.99 1.63
CA VAL A 12 6.52 33.80 2.28
C VAL A 12 5.42 32.78 2.59
N LEU A 13 4.25 33.22 3.07
CA LEU A 13 3.11 32.32 3.33
C LEU A 13 2.60 31.65 2.05
N GLY A 14 2.53 32.41 0.94
CA GLY A 14 2.18 31.88 -0.38
C GLY A 14 3.20 30.87 -0.91
N LEU A 15 4.50 31.08 -0.65
CA LEU A 15 5.55 30.15 -1.07
C LEU A 15 5.55 28.84 -0.26
N VAL A 16 5.14 28.88 1.01
CA VAL A 16 5.02 27.69 1.87
C VAL A 16 3.82 26.83 1.45
N LEU A 17 2.73 27.45 0.99
CA LEU A 17 1.52 26.75 0.51
C LEU A 17 1.67 26.15 -0.90
N LEU A 18 2.66 26.59 -1.68
CA LEU A 18 2.98 26.03 -3.00
C LEU A 18 3.89 24.79 -2.92
N ARG A 19 4.23 24.31 -1.71
CA ARG A 19 4.90 23.01 -1.61
C ARG A 19 3.95 21.94 -2.18
N PRO A 20 4.38 21.13 -3.15
CA PRO A 20 3.58 20.02 -3.61
C PRO A 20 3.31 19.15 -2.39
N ALA A 21 2.04 19.06 -1.99
CA ALA A 21 1.61 18.06 -1.04
C ALA A 21 2.07 16.72 -1.61
N ALA A 22 2.98 16.05 -0.92
CA ALA A 22 3.37 14.70 -1.29
C ALA A 22 2.05 13.91 -1.37
N ALA A 23 1.75 13.37 -2.56
CA ALA A 23 0.48 12.73 -2.78
C ALA A 23 0.40 11.49 -1.87
N GLN A 24 -0.54 11.54 -0.93
CA GLN A 24 -0.75 10.52 0.09
C GLN A 24 -1.58 9.35 -0.47
N PRO A 25 -1.55 8.16 0.15
CA PRO A 25 -2.52 7.12 -0.15
C PRO A 25 -3.95 7.67 0.02
N GLN A 26 -4.87 7.19 -0.83
CA GLN A 26 -6.31 7.49 -0.70
C GLN A 26 -6.89 6.92 0.59
N THR A 27 -6.32 5.82 1.06
CA THR A 27 -6.69 5.19 2.33
C THR A 27 -5.42 4.59 2.94
N ASP A 28 -5.18 4.90 4.22
CA ASP A 28 -4.16 4.25 5.03
C ASP A 28 -4.85 3.78 6.30
N THR A 29 -4.94 2.47 6.47
CA THR A 29 -5.66 1.87 7.59
C THR A 29 -4.97 0.59 8.06
N THR A 30 -5.36 0.14 9.23
CA THR A 30 -4.92 -1.15 9.77
C THR A 30 -6.12 -2.09 9.77
N LEU A 31 -5.91 -3.29 9.26
CA LEU A 31 -6.94 -4.32 9.15
C LEU A 31 -6.49 -5.56 9.91
N THR A 32 -7.30 -5.97 10.88
CA THR A 32 -7.13 -7.24 11.59
C THR A 32 -8.03 -8.28 10.93
N TRP A 33 -7.47 -9.44 10.62
CA TRP A 33 -8.22 -10.57 10.08
C TRP A 33 -8.03 -11.82 10.93
N ARG A 34 -8.98 -12.74 10.77
CA ARG A 34 -8.93 -14.06 11.37
C ARG A 34 -9.14 -15.10 10.27
N SER A 35 -8.06 -15.72 9.82
CA SER A 35 -8.13 -16.88 8.95
C SER A 35 -8.37 -18.15 9.76
N TYR A 36 -8.54 -19.28 9.07
CA TYR A 36 -8.72 -20.59 9.74
C TYR A 36 -7.52 -21.01 10.57
N SER A 37 -6.33 -20.51 10.23
CA SER A 37 -5.07 -20.93 10.86
C SER A 37 -4.53 -19.92 11.88
N ARG A 38 -4.87 -18.63 11.76
CA ARG A 38 -4.31 -17.56 12.61
C ARG A 38 -5.17 -16.29 12.63
N THR A 39 -4.85 -15.41 13.57
CA THR A 39 -5.27 -14.00 13.56
C THR A 39 -4.05 -13.17 13.21
N GLY A 40 -4.21 -12.18 12.32
CA GLY A 40 -3.14 -11.27 11.93
C GLY A 40 -3.64 -9.84 11.78
N THR A 41 -2.70 -8.91 11.71
CA THR A 41 -2.93 -7.49 11.46
C THR A 41 -2.02 -6.97 10.36
N VAL A 42 -2.56 -6.21 9.41
CA VAL A 42 -1.82 -5.70 8.26
C VAL A 42 -2.14 -4.22 8.09
N GLN A 43 -1.13 -3.43 7.76
CA GLN A 43 -1.37 -2.06 7.30
C GLN A 43 -1.71 -2.11 5.80
N VAL A 44 -2.83 -1.49 5.44
CA VAL A 44 -3.36 -1.43 4.09
C VAL A 44 -3.29 0.02 3.61
N GLN A 45 -2.52 0.23 2.56
CA GLN A 45 -2.44 1.52 1.87
C GLN A 45 -3.01 1.38 0.45
N VAL A 46 -3.93 2.27 0.08
CA VAL A 46 -4.59 2.26 -1.21
C VAL A 46 -4.16 3.47 -2.02
N TYR A 47 -3.68 3.20 -3.22
CA TYR A 47 -3.31 4.20 -4.22
C TYR A 47 -4.17 3.99 -5.46
N PRO A 48 -4.38 5.04 -6.28
CA PRO A 48 -4.84 4.86 -7.64
C PRO A 48 -3.88 3.97 -8.42
N GLY A 49 -4.41 3.23 -9.37
CA GLY A 49 -3.61 2.47 -10.31
C GLY A 49 -2.66 3.37 -11.10
N PRO A 50 -1.59 2.80 -11.65
CA PRO A 50 -0.69 3.55 -12.50
C PRO A 50 -1.43 4.07 -13.74
N PRO A 51 -1.04 5.22 -14.29
CA PRO A 51 -1.62 5.71 -15.53
C PRO A 51 -1.38 4.68 -16.64
N ASP A 52 -2.40 4.47 -17.48
CA ASP A 52 -2.36 3.60 -18.67
C ASP A 52 -2.40 2.08 -18.44
N ASP A 53 -2.65 1.61 -17.21
CA ASP A 53 -2.93 0.18 -16.90
C ASP A 53 -4.43 -0.11 -16.72
N GLU A 54 -4.81 -1.39 -16.79
CA GLU A 54 -6.18 -1.85 -16.60
C GLU A 54 -6.62 -1.85 -15.12
N GLU A 55 -5.65 -2.03 -14.22
CA GLU A 55 -5.82 -2.01 -12.78
C GLU A 55 -6.13 -0.59 -12.28
N GLU A 56 -7.27 -0.45 -11.61
CA GLU A 56 -7.77 0.84 -11.11
C GLU A 56 -7.10 1.26 -9.79
N HIS A 57 -6.47 0.31 -9.10
CA HIS A 57 -5.87 0.51 -7.78
C HIS A 57 -4.54 -0.22 -7.62
N THR A 58 -3.67 0.35 -6.79
CA THR A 58 -2.51 -0.34 -6.24
C THR A 58 -2.65 -0.39 -4.73
N ILE A 59 -2.70 -1.59 -4.18
CA ILE A 59 -2.86 -1.86 -2.75
C ILE A 59 -1.52 -2.32 -2.20
N VAL A 60 -0.97 -1.59 -1.24
CA VAL A 60 0.24 -1.99 -0.51
C VAL A 60 -0.16 -2.57 0.84
N LEU A 61 0.23 -3.82 1.08
CA LEU A 61 0.02 -4.56 2.32
C LEU A 61 1.35 -4.67 3.06
N ARG A 62 1.48 -3.97 4.18
CA ARG A 62 2.69 -4.02 5.01
C ARG A 62 2.49 -4.98 6.18
N GLU A 63 3.33 -6.01 6.22
CA GLU A 63 3.35 -7.02 7.29
C GLU A 63 3.89 -6.43 8.59
N LEU A 64 3.30 -6.85 9.71
CA LEU A 64 3.65 -6.36 11.04
C LEU A 64 4.32 -7.47 11.86
N ALA A 65 5.35 -7.11 12.65
CA ALA A 65 6.10 -8.04 13.51
C ALA A 65 5.26 -8.77 14.59
N GLU A 66 4.02 -8.34 14.83
CA GLU A 66 3.11 -9.03 15.74
C GLU A 66 2.54 -10.33 15.16
N ASN A 67 2.58 -10.49 13.83
CA ASN A 67 2.06 -11.66 13.14
C ASN A 67 3.00 -12.86 13.27
N GLU A 68 2.41 -14.06 13.27
CA GLU A 68 3.16 -15.32 13.30
C GLU A 68 3.50 -15.77 11.87
N GLY A 69 4.66 -15.35 11.38
CA GLY A 69 5.21 -15.77 10.06
C GLY A 69 4.73 -14.91 8.89
N PRO A 70 4.88 -15.40 7.63
CA PRO A 70 4.52 -14.68 6.40
C PRO A 70 2.99 -14.59 6.18
N SER A 71 2.26 -14.09 7.18
CA SER A 71 0.81 -14.22 7.28
C SER A 71 0.08 -13.56 6.10
N THR A 72 0.59 -12.43 5.60
CA THR A 72 0.01 -11.74 4.43
C THR A 72 0.18 -12.52 3.12
N VAL A 73 1.25 -13.30 2.96
CA VAL A 73 1.43 -14.17 1.79
C VAL A 73 0.51 -15.38 1.87
N ASP A 74 0.46 -16.04 3.03
CA ASP A 74 -0.36 -17.24 3.24
C ASP A 74 -1.86 -16.95 3.05
N ASP A 75 -2.33 -15.80 3.56
CA ASP A 75 -3.75 -15.44 3.57
C ASP A 75 -4.12 -14.42 2.48
N LEU A 76 -3.28 -14.17 1.47
CA LEU A 76 -3.49 -13.05 0.53
C LEU A 76 -4.87 -13.08 -0.14
N GLN A 77 -5.33 -14.24 -0.63
CA GLN A 77 -6.65 -14.34 -1.27
C GLN A 77 -7.78 -13.86 -0.35
N TYR A 78 -7.72 -14.28 0.92
CA TYR A 78 -8.70 -13.90 1.92
C TYR A 78 -8.62 -12.41 2.22
N LEU A 79 -7.40 -11.88 2.39
CA LEU A 79 -7.17 -10.44 2.58
C LEU A 79 -7.68 -9.61 1.40
N ALA A 80 -7.45 -10.07 0.18
CA ALA A 80 -7.88 -9.39 -1.04
C ALA A 80 -9.41 -9.31 -1.12
N ASP A 81 -10.10 -10.42 -0.85
CA ASP A 81 -11.57 -10.44 -0.76
C ASP A 81 -12.09 -9.54 0.37
N LEU A 82 -11.44 -9.54 1.54
CA LEU A 82 -11.85 -8.75 2.70
C LEU A 82 -11.69 -7.24 2.45
N VAL A 83 -10.49 -6.82 2.02
CA VAL A 83 -10.20 -5.42 1.64
C VAL A 83 -11.12 -4.98 0.50
N GLY A 84 -11.30 -5.83 -0.52
CA GLY A 84 -12.18 -5.56 -1.64
C GLY A 84 -13.61 -5.26 -1.22
N ARG A 85 -14.18 -6.10 -0.36
CA ARG A 85 -15.54 -5.90 0.20
C ARG A 85 -15.63 -4.64 1.06
N GLN A 86 -14.62 -4.38 1.89
CA GLN A 86 -14.64 -3.24 2.82
C GLN A 86 -14.53 -1.89 2.10
N LEU A 87 -13.78 -1.85 0.99
CA LEU A 87 -13.54 -0.62 0.23
C LEU A 87 -14.41 -0.50 -1.03
N GLY A 88 -15.23 -1.51 -1.34
CA GLY A 88 -16.11 -1.52 -2.51
C GLY A 88 -15.36 -1.62 -3.84
N MET A 89 -14.19 -2.28 -3.84
CA MET A 89 -13.34 -2.47 -5.03
C MET A 89 -13.34 -3.93 -5.48
N ASP A 90 -13.17 -4.17 -6.79
CA ASP A 90 -12.96 -5.52 -7.31
C ASP A 90 -11.48 -5.93 -7.16
N PRO A 91 -11.15 -6.99 -6.38
CA PRO A 91 -9.76 -7.40 -6.18
C PRO A 91 -9.01 -7.79 -7.45
N THR A 92 -9.71 -8.15 -8.53
CA THR A 92 -9.07 -8.48 -9.82
C THR A 92 -8.70 -7.26 -10.64
N ARG A 93 -9.14 -6.06 -10.22
CA ARG A 93 -8.81 -4.78 -10.88
C ARG A 93 -7.80 -3.98 -10.08
N ALA A 94 -6.94 -4.67 -9.34
CA ALA A 94 -5.95 -4.05 -8.50
C ALA A 94 -4.64 -4.82 -8.48
N TYR A 95 -3.54 -4.09 -8.41
CA TYR A 95 -2.25 -4.64 -8.02
C TYR A 95 -2.18 -4.80 -6.51
N TRP A 96 -1.74 -5.97 -6.05
CA TRP A 96 -1.52 -6.26 -4.63
C TRP A 96 -0.03 -6.35 -4.37
N VAL A 97 0.54 -5.40 -3.64
CA VAL A 97 1.96 -5.35 -3.30
C VAL A 97 2.13 -5.70 -1.83
N LEU A 98 2.81 -6.80 -1.53
CA LEU A 98 3.18 -7.15 -0.16
C LEU A 98 4.55 -6.57 0.13
N HIS A 99 4.66 -5.85 1.24
CA HIS A 99 5.86 -5.15 1.67
C HIS A 99 6.35 -5.74 2.99
N TRP A 100 7.51 -6.40 2.94
CA TRP A 100 8.19 -6.96 4.10
C TRP A 100 9.57 -6.33 4.28
N GLY A 101 9.97 -6.12 5.52
CA GLY A 101 11.29 -5.60 5.88
C GLY A 101 11.68 -6.04 7.28
N GLY A 102 12.68 -5.40 7.88
CA GLY A 102 13.04 -5.68 9.28
C GLY A 102 11.88 -5.46 10.26
N PHE A 103 11.00 -4.49 9.97
CA PHE A 103 9.77 -4.22 10.74
C PHE A 103 8.75 -5.37 10.73
N SER A 104 8.89 -6.36 9.85
CA SER A 104 7.97 -7.50 9.74
C SER A 104 8.31 -8.64 10.69
N PHE A 105 9.45 -8.60 11.39
CA PHE A 105 9.93 -9.69 12.24
C PHE A 105 10.26 -9.24 13.66
N ARG A 106 9.75 -9.96 14.65
CA ARG A 106 10.07 -9.70 16.05
C ARG A 106 11.56 -9.90 16.32
N GLY A 107 12.23 -8.86 16.83
CA GLY A 107 13.65 -8.89 17.17
C GLY A 107 14.60 -8.57 16.02
N ALA A 108 14.09 -8.29 14.83
CA ALA A 108 14.87 -7.69 13.75
C ALA A 108 14.99 -6.16 13.95
N ASP A 109 15.93 -5.54 13.24
CA ASP A 109 16.08 -4.09 13.18
C ASP A 109 14.95 -3.50 12.31
N PRO A 110 14.00 -2.75 12.89
CA PRO A 110 12.86 -2.22 12.13
C PRO A 110 13.26 -1.20 11.07
N ASP A 111 14.43 -0.56 11.21
CA ASP A 111 14.93 0.50 10.34
C ASP A 111 15.94 -0.04 9.31
N ALA A 112 16.05 -1.36 9.15
CA ALA A 112 16.94 -1.95 8.17
C ALA A 112 16.53 -1.57 6.74
N ASP A 113 17.47 -1.02 5.96
CA ASP A 113 17.28 -0.54 4.58
C ASP A 113 16.83 -1.62 3.56
N LYS A 114 16.71 -2.88 3.97
CA LYS A 114 16.37 -3.99 3.07
C LYS A 114 14.91 -4.37 3.21
N ALA A 115 14.18 -4.21 2.12
CA ALA A 115 12.81 -4.67 1.96
C ALA A 115 12.65 -5.68 0.81
N LEU A 116 11.63 -6.53 0.90
CA LEU A 116 11.15 -7.42 -0.14
C LEU A 116 9.74 -6.98 -0.54
N PHE A 117 9.53 -6.87 -1.86
CA PHE A 117 8.24 -6.54 -2.44
C PHE A 117 7.77 -7.68 -3.35
N LEU A 118 6.54 -8.15 -3.10
CA LEU A 118 5.88 -9.16 -3.92
C LEU A 118 4.61 -8.56 -4.52
N ARG A 119 4.53 -8.52 -5.84
CA ARG A 119 3.30 -8.17 -6.55
C ARG A 119 2.46 -9.42 -6.79
N ALA A 120 1.17 -9.29 -6.57
CA ALA A 120 0.16 -10.26 -6.92
C ALA A 120 -0.97 -9.64 -7.75
N THR A 121 -1.51 -10.42 -8.68
CA THR A 121 -2.76 -10.13 -9.39
C THR A 121 -3.68 -11.35 -9.34
N PHE A 122 -4.97 -11.12 -9.49
CA PHE A 122 -6.00 -12.14 -9.39
C PHE A 122 -6.86 -12.19 -10.66
N ASN A 123 -7.35 -13.38 -10.97
CA ASN A 123 -8.44 -13.57 -11.92
C ASN A 123 -9.69 -14.10 -11.20
N ARG A 124 -10.84 -14.01 -11.86
CA ARG A 124 -12.05 -14.71 -11.42
C ARG A 124 -12.06 -16.14 -11.94
N THR A 125 -12.45 -17.08 -11.07
CA THR A 125 -12.77 -18.46 -11.47
C THR A 125 -14.15 -18.51 -12.14
N GLN A 126 -14.49 -19.66 -12.73
CA GLN A 126 -15.82 -19.89 -13.30
C GLN A 126 -16.95 -19.79 -12.25
N SER A 127 -16.64 -20.06 -10.97
CA SER A 127 -17.56 -19.87 -9.84
C SER A 127 -17.54 -18.46 -9.25
N ASN A 128 -16.92 -17.50 -9.95
CA ASN A 128 -16.78 -16.10 -9.56
C ASN A 128 -15.99 -15.84 -8.24
N THR A 129 -15.19 -16.80 -7.81
CA THR A 129 -14.25 -16.63 -6.68
C THR A 129 -12.90 -16.13 -7.18
N LEU A 130 -12.03 -15.63 -6.29
CA LEU A 130 -10.65 -15.33 -6.67
C LEU A 130 -9.88 -16.61 -6.99
N SER A 131 -9.11 -16.59 -8.08
CA SER A 131 -8.14 -17.63 -8.42
C SER A 131 -6.93 -17.58 -7.51
N SER A 132 -6.05 -18.58 -7.57
CA SER A 132 -4.69 -18.43 -7.03
C SER A 132 -4.02 -17.18 -7.65
N PRO A 133 -3.31 -16.37 -6.85
CA PRO A 133 -2.65 -15.18 -7.35
C PRO A 133 -1.50 -15.55 -8.28
N TYR A 134 -1.28 -14.72 -9.30
CA TYR A 134 -0.03 -14.71 -10.04
C TYR A 134 0.98 -13.82 -9.32
N TRP A 135 2.17 -14.35 -9.03
CA TRP A 135 3.19 -13.66 -8.24
C TRP A 135 4.36 -13.16 -9.08
N SER A 136 4.91 -12.03 -8.68
CA SER A 136 6.20 -11.52 -9.16
C SER A 136 6.95 -10.83 -8.04
N VAL A 137 8.25 -11.05 -7.94
CA VAL A 137 9.13 -10.18 -7.14
C VAL A 137 9.29 -8.87 -7.91
N ILE A 138 9.19 -7.74 -7.22
CA ILE A 138 9.37 -6.41 -7.80
C ILE A 138 10.34 -5.58 -6.96
N SER A 139 10.90 -4.54 -7.56
CA SER A 139 11.77 -3.58 -6.88
C SER A 139 10.96 -2.48 -6.18
N GLU A 140 11.61 -1.76 -5.26
CA GLU A 140 11.02 -0.55 -4.67
C GLU A 140 10.65 0.49 -5.75
N THR A 141 11.48 0.63 -6.79
CA THR A 141 11.20 1.50 -7.93
C THR A 141 9.89 1.13 -8.60
N ASP A 142 9.63 -0.17 -8.81
CA ASP A 142 8.38 -0.64 -9.40
C ASP A 142 7.18 -0.31 -8.50
N VAL A 143 7.30 -0.44 -7.17
CA VAL A 143 6.24 -0.03 -6.22
C VAL A 143 5.95 1.47 -6.36
N ARG A 144 6.99 2.29 -6.49
CA ARG A 144 6.84 3.73 -6.71
C ARG A 144 6.17 4.00 -8.05
N GLU A 145 6.45 3.24 -9.10
CA GLU A 145 5.76 3.40 -10.40
C GLU A 145 4.28 2.98 -10.32
N LEU A 146 3.98 1.82 -9.75
CA LEU A 146 2.62 1.30 -9.57
C LEU A 146 1.73 2.22 -8.73
N THR A 147 2.33 3.04 -7.85
CA THR A 147 1.61 3.98 -6.99
C THR A 147 1.66 5.42 -7.50
N ASP A 148 2.05 5.65 -8.76
CA ASP A 148 2.20 7.00 -9.35
C ASP A 148 3.12 7.92 -8.49
N ARG A 149 4.19 7.31 -7.96
CA ARG A 149 5.23 7.90 -7.10
C ARG A 149 4.71 8.47 -5.78
N ARG A 150 3.52 8.04 -5.36
CA ARG A 150 2.86 8.46 -4.10
C ARG A 150 3.35 7.69 -2.90
N TRP A 151 3.75 6.44 -3.12
CA TRP A 151 4.29 5.62 -2.04
C TRP A 151 5.64 6.15 -1.55
N ARG A 152 5.80 6.13 -0.23
CA ARG A 152 7.00 6.44 0.52
C ARG A 152 7.06 5.49 1.71
N GLU A 153 8.27 5.05 2.03
CA GLU A 153 8.55 4.26 3.24
C GLU A 153 8.43 5.11 4.52
#